data_AF-M5CBJ5-F1
#
_entry.id   AF-M5CBJ5-F1
#
_cell.length_a   1.000
_cell.length_b   1.000
_cell.length_c   1.000
_cell.angle_alpha   90.00
_cell.angle_beta   90.00
_cell.angle_gamma   90.00
#
_symmetry.space_group_name_H-M   'P 1'
#
loop_
_entity.id
_entity.type
_entity.pdbx_description
1 polymer ?
#
loop_
_entity_poly.entity_id
_entity_poly.type
_entity_poly.pdbx_seq_one_letter_code
_entity_poly.pdbx_strand_id
1 'polypeptide(L)'
;MFTEPTQYSTAHYYAAAGALLVAYYVVPYLRDPHEYRRRFSGPCLASFSGSWLSRSASSGHHYQNILKAHEKYGKFVRIGPNHISIADPDALEEVYGHSNGLLKSDFYDAFVNVDGDRNMFNIRDKAIHTAKRKRVANIFSPQNIVAFEPRVRIHIQRFCEQLDMRCEQAAMGASGFNWTAENGRAVLNSCPRKHLAS
;
A
#
# COMPACT_ATOMS: atom_id res chain seq x y z
N MET A 1 -56.79 6.69 -21.68
CA MET A 1 -55.60 7.38 -22.23
C MET A 1 -54.90 8.04 -21.04
N PHE A 2 -54.06 7.29 -20.33
CA PHE A 2 -53.34 7.76 -19.16
C PHE A 2 -51.95 8.20 -19.61
N THR A 3 -51.64 9.48 -19.46
CA THR A 3 -50.32 10.05 -19.75
C THR A 3 -49.45 9.97 -18.49
N GLU A 4 -48.32 9.28 -18.61
CA GLU A 4 -47.26 9.08 -17.59
C GLU A 4 -46.71 10.42 -17.05
N PRO A 5 -46.88 10.77 -15.74
CA PRO A 5 -46.35 12.01 -15.17
C PRO A 5 -44.97 11.85 -14.48
N THR A 6 -44.29 10.72 -14.62
CA THR A 6 -43.10 10.36 -13.81
C THR A 6 -41.74 10.75 -14.40
N GLN A 7 -41.67 11.09 -15.69
CA GLN A 7 -40.39 11.26 -16.40
C GLN A 7 -39.64 12.56 -16.04
N TYR A 8 -40.35 13.64 -15.69
CA TYR A 8 -39.72 14.93 -15.35
C TYR A 8 -39.06 14.92 -13.96
N SER A 9 -39.67 14.22 -12.99
CA SER A 9 -39.17 14.14 -11.61
C SER A 9 -37.80 13.44 -11.54
N THR A 10 -37.64 12.31 -12.25
CA THR A 10 -36.39 11.53 -12.26
C THR A 10 -35.24 12.29 -12.94
N ALA A 11 -35.51 13.01 -14.02
CA ALA A 11 -34.50 13.82 -14.73
C ALA A 11 -33.87 14.90 -13.84
N HIS A 12 -34.65 15.57 -12.99
CA HIS A 12 -34.14 16.57 -12.06
C HIS A 12 -33.25 15.95 -10.97
N TYR A 13 -33.56 14.74 -10.49
CA TYR A 13 -32.69 14.04 -9.55
C TYR A 13 -31.35 13.65 -10.18
N TYR A 14 -31.35 13.16 -11.43
CA TYR A 14 -30.10 12.86 -12.14
C TYR A 14 -29.29 14.12 -12.42
N ALA A 15 -29.93 15.22 -12.81
CA ALA A 15 -29.26 16.50 -13.02
C ALA A 15 -28.67 17.06 -11.71
N ALA A 16 -29.42 17.00 -10.61
CA ALA A 16 -28.96 17.42 -9.29
C ALA A 16 -27.81 16.54 -8.78
N ALA A 17 -27.91 15.22 -8.94
CA ALA A 17 -26.84 14.28 -8.60
C ALA A 17 -25.58 14.55 -9.44
N GLY A 18 -25.74 14.79 -10.74
CA GLY A 18 -24.64 15.19 -11.63
C GLY A 18 -23.99 16.51 -11.20
N ALA A 19 -24.79 17.53 -10.89
CA ALA A 19 -24.29 18.82 -10.41
C ALA A 19 -23.55 18.69 -9.06
N LEU A 20 -24.06 17.88 -8.13
CA LEU A 20 -23.41 17.59 -6.85
C LEU A 20 -22.09 16.84 -7.05
N LEU A 21 -22.05 15.88 -7.96
CA LEU A 21 -20.84 15.12 -8.28
C LEU A 21 -19.79 16.05 -8.92
N VAL A 22 -20.20 16.91 -9.85
CA VAL A 22 -19.32 17.93 -10.43
C VAL A 22 -18.82 18.89 -9.35
N ALA A 23 -19.69 19.41 -8.50
CA ALA A 23 -19.31 20.29 -7.39
C ALA A 23 -18.32 19.61 -6.43
N TYR A 24 -18.53 18.33 -6.14
CA TYR A 24 -17.65 17.52 -5.28
C TYR A 24 -16.21 17.44 -5.81
N TYR A 25 -15.99 17.36 -7.13
CA TYR A 25 -14.64 17.38 -7.70
C TYR A 25 -14.12 18.80 -7.97
N VAL A 26 -14.97 19.70 -8.47
CA VAL A 26 -14.58 21.04 -8.92
C VAL A 26 -14.31 21.98 -7.74
N VAL A 27 -15.05 21.89 -6.63
CA VAL A 27 -14.84 22.80 -5.48
C VAL A 27 -13.49 22.54 -4.79
N PRO A 28 -13.12 21.30 -4.40
CA PRO A 28 -11.79 21.03 -3.83
C PRO A 28 -10.69 21.27 -4.84
N TYR A 29 -10.96 21.04 -6.13
CA TYR A 29 -10.08 21.47 -7.19
C TYR A 29 -9.88 23.00 -7.06
N LEU A 30 -10.84 23.85 -7.37
CA LEU A 30 -10.62 25.30 -7.39
C LEU A 30 -10.11 25.91 -6.08
N ARG A 31 -10.51 25.38 -4.91
CA ARG A 31 -10.10 25.95 -3.61
C ARG A 31 -8.60 25.84 -3.33
N ASP A 32 -7.97 24.72 -3.70
CA ASP A 32 -6.52 24.42 -3.52
C ASP A 32 -5.82 25.24 -2.42
N PRO A 33 -6.21 25.08 -1.14
CA PRO A 33 -5.82 25.98 -0.06
C PRO A 33 -4.30 25.99 0.20
N HIS A 34 -3.61 24.92 -0.21
CA HIS A 34 -2.16 24.77 -0.08
C HIS A 34 -1.46 24.83 -1.45
N GLU A 35 -2.10 25.42 -2.46
CA GLU A 35 -1.59 25.60 -3.82
C GLU A 35 -0.80 24.40 -4.36
N TYR A 36 -1.22 23.18 -4.01
CA TYR A 36 -0.51 21.95 -4.36
C TYR A 36 -0.44 21.79 -5.88
N ARG A 37 -1.39 22.37 -6.62
CA ARG A 37 -1.37 22.36 -8.07
C ARG A 37 -0.33 23.28 -8.68
N ARG A 38 -0.11 24.44 -8.07
CA ARG A 38 0.83 25.46 -8.56
C ARG A 38 2.26 25.15 -8.14
N ARG A 39 2.42 24.62 -6.93
CA ARG A 39 3.74 24.35 -6.33
C ARG A 39 4.37 23.06 -6.80
N PHE A 40 3.57 22.02 -7.07
CA PHE A 40 4.09 20.70 -7.42
C PHE A 40 3.65 20.29 -8.82
N SER A 41 4.56 19.72 -9.60
CA SER A 41 4.24 19.16 -10.91
C SER A 41 3.77 17.70 -10.77
N GLY A 42 2.99 17.21 -11.72
CA GLY A 42 2.52 15.82 -11.68
C GLY A 42 1.56 15.47 -12.80
N PRO A 43 1.16 14.19 -12.93
CA PRO A 43 0.22 13.75 -13.95
C PRO A 43 -1.11 14.52 -13.89
N CYS A 44 -1.68 14.86 -15.05
CA CYS A 44 -2.93 15.64 -15.12
C CYS A 44 -4.09 14.96 -14.40
N LEU A 45 -4.18 13.63 -14.48
CA LEU A 45 -5.22 12.88 -13.76
C LEU A 45 -5.05 12.98 -12.23
N ALA A 46 -3.82 13.10 -11.74
CA ALA A 46 -3.54 13.27 -10.31
C ALA A 46 -3.91 14.65 -9.78
N SER A 47 -4.07 15.68 -10.63
CA SER A 47 -4.61 16.97 -10.17
C SER A 47 -6.11 16.98 -9.93
N PHE A 48 -6.87 16.10 -10.59
CA PHE A 48 -8.33 16.11 -10.55
C PHE A 48 -8.90 15.09 -9.56
N SER A 49 -8.31 13.90 -9.49
CA SER A 49 -8.78 12.83 -8.61
C SER A 49 -7.66 11.85 -8.23
N GLY A 50 -7.93 10.97 -7.27
CA GLY A 50 -7.04 9.85 -6.94
C GLY A 50 -6.98 8.75 -8.01
N SER A 51 -7.64 8.93 -9.16
CA SER A 51 -7.73 7.90 -10.21
C SER A 51 -6.38 7.52 -10.80
N TRP A 52 -5.45 8.48 -10.91
CA TRP A 52 -4.09 8.16 -11.36
C TRP A 52 -3.39 7.20 -10.39
N LEU A 53 -3.45 7.50 -9.09
CA LEU A 53 -2.85 6.68 -8.04
C LEU A 53 -3.51 5.30 -7.97
N SER A 54 -4.83 5.24 -8.04
CA SER A 54 -5.59 3.98 -8.07
C SER A 54 -5.22 3.12 -9.27
N ARG A 55 -5.17 3.70 -10.48
CA ARG A 55 -4.72 2.98 -11.69
C ARG A 55 -3.29 2.48 -11.54
N SER A 56 -2.40 3.30 -10.98
CA SER A 56 -1.00 2.93 -10.74
C SER A 56 -0.89 1.76 -9.78
N ALA A 57 -1.64 1.78 -8.67
CA ALA A 57 -1.69 0.71 -7.68
C ALA A 57 -2.22 -0.61 -8.28
N SER A 58 -3.32 -0.53 -9.05
CA SER A 58 -3.92 -1.72 -9.68
C SER A 58 -3.10 -2.29 -10.85
N SER A 59 -2.12 -1.55 -11.37
CA SER A 59 -1.31 -1.99 -12.52
C SER A 59 -0.26 -3.06 -12.19
N GLY A 60 0.02 -3.33 -10.91
CA GLY A 60 1.15 -4.15 -10.47
C GLY A 60 2.54 -3.49 -10.64
N HIS A 61 2.60 -2.34 -11.31
CA HIS A 61 3.84 -1.61 -11.61
C HIS A 61 3.90 -0.25 -10.88
N HIS A 62 3.30 -0.19 -9.69
CA HIS A 62 3.12 1.04 -8.93
C HIS A 62 4.43 1.82 -8.72
N TYR A 63 5.47 1.13 -8.25
CA TYR A 63 6.77 1.76 -7.99
C TYR A 63 7.41 2.32 -9.27
N GLN A 64 7.26 1.62 -10.40
CA GLN A 64 7.80 2.06 -11.70
C GLN A 64 7.08 3.31 -12.21
N ASN A 65 5.76 3.36 -12.03
CA ASN A 65 4.96 4.52 -12.42
C ASN A 65 5.33 5.76 -11.58
N ILE A 66 5.59 5.58 -10.28
CA ILE A 66 6.08 6.65 -9.41
C ILE A 66 7.49 7.08 -9.84
N LEU A 67 8.39 6.13 -10.08
CA LEU A 67 9.75 6.42 -10.54
C LEU A 67 9.74 7.25 -11.83
N LYS A 68 9.00 6.81 -12.85
CA LYS A 68 8.82 7.55 -14.11
C LYS A 68 8.23 8.95 -13.89
N ALA A 69 7.36 9.11 -12.90
CA ALA A 69 6.80 10.42 -12.57
C ALA A 69 7.87 11.33 -11.95
N HIS A 70 8.73 10.81 -11.07
CA HIS A 70 9.86 11.56 -10.51
C HIS A 70 10.93 11.89 -11.56
N GLU A 71 11.23 10.98 -12.49
CA GLU A 71 12.13 11.24 -13.62
C GLU A 71 11.62 12.39 -14.50
N LYS A 72 10.29 12.51 -14.65
CA LYS A 72 9.66 13.54 -15.50
C LYS A 72 9.43 14.88 -14.80
N TYR A 73 8.96 14.85 -13.55
CA TYR A 73 8.48 16.05 -12.84
C TYR A 73 9.41 16.52 -11.70
N GLY A 74 10.46 15.75 -11.39
CA GLY A 74 11.47 16.09 -10.39
C GLY A 74 11.25 15.44 -9.02
N LYS A 75 11.90 15.99 -8.00
CA LYS A 75 11.93 15.40 -6.64
C LYS A 75 10.57 15.43 -5.92
N PHE A 76 9.71 16.41 -6.21
CA PHE A 76 8.41 16.57 -5.58
C PHE A 76 7.31 16.42 -6.62
N VAL A 77 6.51 15.36 -6.51
CA VAL A 77 5.52 14.99 -7.52
C VAL A 77 4.14 14.85 -6.92
N ARG A 78 3.16 15.54 -7.50
CA ARG A 78 1.75 15.34 -7.14
C ARG A 78 1.24 14.02 -7.74
N ILE A 79 0.84 13.09 -6.89
CA ILE A 79 0.29 11.77 -7.28
C ILE A 79 -1.21 11.63 -7.00
N GLY A 80 -1.80 12.59 -6.31
CA GLY A 80 -3.25 12.75 -6.14
C GLY A 80 -3.58 14.18 -5.68
N PRO A 81 -4.87 14.54 -5.54
CA PRO A 81 -5.27 15.93 -5.26
C PRO A 81 -4.63 16.49 -3.98
N ASN A 82 -4.52 15.64 -2.96
CA ASN A 82 -3.91 15.96 -1.66
C ASN A 82 -2.72 15.03 -1.34
N HIS A 83 -2.06 14.47 -2.36
CA HIS A 83 -0.97 13.49 -2.16
C HIS A 83 0.26 13.89 -2.97
N ILE A 84 1.37 14.05 -2.26
CA ILE A 84 2.68 14.41 -2.82
C ILE A 84 3.63 13.25 -2.53
N SER A 85 4.31 12.78 -3.57
CA SER A 85 5.44 11.88 -3.46
C SER A 85 6.73 12.69 -3.44
N ILE A 86 7.62 12.39 -2.51
CA ILE A 86 8.84 13.14 -2.25
C ILE A 86 10.02 12.17 -2.40
N ALA A 87 10.94 12.52 -3.28
CA ALA A 87 12.19 11.81 -3.54
C ALA A 87 13.37 12.76 -3.30
N ASP A 88 13.45 13.30 -2.08
CA ASP A 88 14.52 14.19 -1.63
C ASP A 88 15.09 13.69 -0.29
N PRO A 89 16.39 13.37 -0.17
CA PRO A 89 16.99 12.97 1.11
C PRO A 89 16.81 14.01 2.21
N ASP A 90 16.83 15.30 1.86
CA ASP A 90 16.70 16.40 2.84
C ASP A 90 15.30 16.46 3.46
N ALA A 91 14.29 15.92 2.79
CA ALA A 91 12.93 15.84 3.32
C ALA A 91 12.72 14.68 4.30
N LEU A 92 13.67 13.75 4.43
CA LEU A 92 13.54 12.59 5.31
C LEU A 92 13.42 13.01 6.77
N GLU A 93 14.29 13.92 7.21
CA GLU A 93 14.26 14.45 8.57
C GLU A 93 13.01 15.29 8.79
N GLU A 94 12.57 16.09 7.82
CA GLU A 94 11.36 16.91 7.94
C GLU A 94 10.07 16.07 8.02
N VAL A 95 10.00 14.96 7.28
CA VAL A 95 8.79 14.11 7.26
C VAL A 95 8.77 13.08 8.40
N TYR A 96 9.92 12.47 8.71
CA TYR A 96 10.01 11.35 9.65
C TYR A 96 10.75 11.68 10.96
N GLY A 97 11.19 12.93 11.14
CA GLY A 97 11.86 13.40 12.35
C GLY A 97 11.00 13.27 13.60
N HIS A 98 11.66 13.08 14.75
CA HIS A 98 11.00 12.76 16.02
C HIS A 98 10.14 13.92 16.61
N SER A 99 10.26 15.14 16.06
CA SER A 99 9.70 16.37 16.65
C SER A 99 8.63 17.07 15.83
N ASN A 100 8.38 16.64 14.59
CA ASN A 100 7.89 17.55 13.55
C ASN A 100 6.36 17.65 13.49
N GLY A 101 5.67 17.04 14.47
CA GLY A 101 4.21 17.11 14.63
C GLY A 101 3.40 16.39 13.55
N LEU A 102 4.01 15.90 12.47
CA LEU A 102 3.31 15.19 11.40
C LEU A 102 2.71 13.88 11.89
N LEU A 103 1.42 13.71 11.62
CA LEU A 103 0.68 12.50 11.94
C LEU A 103 0.53 11.63 10.69
N LYS A 104 0.36 10.32 10.91
CA LYS A 104 -0.05 9.40 9.84
C LYS A 104 -1.36 9.90 9.21
N SER A 105 -1.47 9.81 7.89
CA SER A 105 -2.66 10.24 7.17
C SER A 105 -3.85 9.31 7.39
N ASP A 106 -5.01 9.75 6.92
CA ASP A 106 -6.25 8.98 6.77
C ASP A 106 -6.11 7.71 5.90
N PHE A 107 -5.07 7.60 5.09
CA PHE A 107 -4.70 6.35 4.40
C PHE A 107 -4.69 5.14 5.35
N TYR A 108 -4.24 5.33 6.59
CA TYR A 108 -4.16 4.25 7.58
C TYR A 108 -5.52 3.78 8.10
N ASP A 109 -6.60 4.52 7.81
CA ASP A 109 -7.96 4.15 8.21
C ASP A 109 -8.44 2.91 7.43
N ALA A 110 -7.87 2.65 6.25
CA ALA A 110 -8.12 1.44 5.47
C ALA A 110 -7.60 0.14 6.14
N PHE A 111 -6.76 0.27 7.18
CA PHE A 111 -6.14 -0.85 7.88
C PHE A 111 -6.69 -1.07 9.29
N VAL A 112 -7.80 -0.41 9.64
CA VAL A 112 -8.49 -0.61 10.93
C VAL A 112 -8.95 -2.07 11.03
N ASN A 113 -8.81 -2.67 12.21
CA ASN A 113 -9.23 -4.05 12.41
C ASN A 113 -10.75 -4.18 12.23
N VAL A 114 -11.23 -5.40 11.97
CA VAL A 114 -12.67 -5.68 11.78
C VAL A 114 -13.51 -5.18 12.96
N ASP A 115 -12.96 -5.27 14.18
CA ASP A 115 -13.63 -4.86 15.42
C ASP A 115 -13.60 -3.33 15.66
N GLY A 116 -13.08 -2.54 14.71
CA GLY A 116 -12.94 -1.08 14.82
C GLY A 116 -11.69 -0.62 15.58
N ASP A 117 -10.95 -1.55 16.17
CA ASP A 117 -9.75 -1.25 16.96
C ASP A 117 -8.54 -0.88 16.08
N ARG A 118 -7.78 0.11 16.55
CA ARG A 118 -6.52 0.55 15.93
C ARG A 118 -5.32 -0.12 16.58
N ASN A 119 -4.46 -0.76 15.80
CA ASN A 119 -3.21 -1.37 16.26
C ASN A 119 -2.04 -0.37 16.18
N MET A 120 -0.82 -0.78 16.58
CA MET A 120 0.37 0.10 16.57
C MET A 120 0.70 0.62 15.16
N PHE A 121 0.35 -0.12 14.11
CA PHE A 121 0.62 0.25 12.72
C PHE A 121 -0.33 1.33 12.21
N ASN A 122 -1.64 1.24 12.47
CA ASN A 122 -2.65 2.13 11.89
C ASN A 122 -3.09 3.30 12.80
N ILE A 123 -2.63 3.33 14.05
CA ILE A 123 -2.97 4.41 14.97
C ILE A 123 -2.27 5.72 14.59
N ARG A 124 -3.04 6.81 14.50
CA ARG A 124 -2.57 8.15 14.11
C ARG A 124 -2.26 9.05 15.30
N ASP A 125 -2.96 8.84 16.42
CA ASP A 125 -2.71 9.61 17.65
C ASP A 125 -1.36 9.27 18.26
N LYS A 126 -0.53 10.29 18.49
CA LYS A 126 0.86 10.13 18.96
C LYS A 126 0.93 9.64 20.41
N ALA A 127 0.02 10.08 21.29
CA ALA A 127 0.02 9.69 22.69
C ALA A 127 -0.34 8.21 22.84
N ILE A 128 -1.41 7.77 22.16
CA ILE A 128 -1.83 6.37 22.18
C ILE A 128 -0.80 5.49 21.47
N HIS A 129 -0.22 5.94 20.34
CA HIS A 129 0.87 5.22 19.67
C HIS A 129 2.06 5.00 20.63
N THR A 130 2.48 6.05 21.33
CA THR A 130 3.59 5.99 22.29
C THR A 130 3.30 5.02 23.43
N ALA A 131 2.09 5.06 23.99
CA ALA A 131 1.67 4.13 25.04
C ALA A 131 1.68 2.67 24.55
N LYS A 132 1.16 2.38 23.35
CA LYS A 132 1.17 1.03 22.76
C LYS A 132 2.59 0.55 22.46
N ARG A 133 3.43 1.40 21.87
CA ARG A 133 4.84 1.10 21.59
C ARG A 133 5.58 0.73 22.88
N LYS A 134 5.38 1.48 23.96
CA LYS A 134 6.02 1.21 25.27
C LYS A 134 5.69 -0.18 25.80
N ARG A 135 4.46 -0.68 25.61
CA ARG A 135 4.05 -2.02 26.06
C ARG A 135 4.80 -3.15 25.35
N VAL A 136 5.09 -2.99 24.06
CA VAL A 136 5.75 -4.03 23.24
C VAL A 136 7.26 -3.86 23.13
N ALA A 137 7.80 -2.69 23.48
CA ALA A 137 9.21 -2.36 23.30
C ALA A 137 10.18 -3.36 23.97
N ASN A 138 9.82 -3.89 25.14
CA ASN A 138 10.66 -4.87 25.84
C ASN A 138 10.87 -6.14 25.01
N ILE A 139 9.83 -6.63 24.31
CA ILE A 139 9.91 -7.85 23.49
C ILE A 139 11.00 -7.72 22.41
N PHE A 140 11.21 -6.51 21.89
CA PHE A 140 12.21 -6.19 20.87
C PHE A 140 13.51 -5.60 21.46
N SER A 141 13.77 -5.78 22.76
CA SER A 141 15.04 -5.36 23.36
C SER A 141 16.20 -6.19 22.82
N PRO A 142 17.43 -5.64 22.73
CA PRO A 142 18.61 -6.39 22.29
C PRO A 142 18.81 -7.70 23.06
N GLN A 143 18.55 -7.69 24.37
CA GLN A 143 18.66 -8.87 25.23
C GLN A 143 17.65 -9.95 24.85
N ASN A 144 16.39 -9.58 24.62
CA ASN A 144 15.36 -10.54 24.21
C ASN A 144 15.59 -11.05 22.77
N ILE A 145 16.13 -10.22 21.88
CA ILE A 145 16.52 -10.64 20.52
C ILE A 145 17.61 -11.71 20.60
N VAL A 146 18.68 -11.47 21.37
CA VAL A 146 19.77 -12.46 21.56
C VAL A 146 19.24 -13.73 22.23
N ALA A 147 18.37 -13.62 23.23
CA ALA A 147 17.76 -14.79 23.86
C ALA A 147 16.85 -15.59 22.91
N PHE A 148 16.26 -14.94 21.91
CA PHE A 148 15.39 -15.58 20.92
C PHE A 148 16.17 -16.18 19.73
N GLU A 149 17.36 -15.67 19.44
CA GLU A 149 18.20 -16.08 18.31
C GLU A 149 18.37 -17.61 18.17
N PRO A 150 18.64 -18.40 19.23
CA PRO A 150 18.81 -19.85 19.09
C PRO A 150 17.56 -20.54 18.53
N ARG A 151 16.36 -20.03 18.86
CA ARG A 151 15.10 -20.59 18.34
C ARG A 151 14.97 -20.35 16.85
N VAL A 152 15.26 -19.14 16.39
CA VAL A 152 15.27 -18.79 14.96
C VAL A 152 16.29 -19.65 14.21
N ARG A 153 17.50 -19.79 14.78
CA ARG A 153 18.59 -20.58 14.20
C ARG A 153 18.18 -22.04 13.95
N ILE A 154 17.50 -22.68 14.89
CA ILE A 154 17.00 -24.07 14.73
C ILE A 154 16.05 -24.17 13.54
N HIS A 155 15.14 -23.20 13.37
CA HIS A 155 14.20 -23.23 12.25
C HIS A 155 14.88 -22.97 10.90
N ILE A 156 15.86 -22.06 10.85
CA ILE A 156 16.66 -21.81 9.65
C ILE A 156 17.46 -23.06 9.28
N GLN A 157 18.12 -23.69 10.25
CA GLN A 157 18.90 -24.90 10.01
C GLN A 157 18.02 -26.02 9.45
N ARG A 158 16.88 -26.28 10.08
CA ARG A 158 15.92 -27.29 9.59
C ARG A 158 15.40 -26.95 8.20
N PHE A 159 15.20 -25.67 7.89
CA PHE A 159 14.79 -25.25 6.55
C PHE A 159 15.88 -25.55 5.52
N CYS A 160 17.15 -25.27 5.81
CA CYS A 160 18.28 -25.61 4.95
C CYS A 160 18.42 -27.13 4.75
N GLU A 161 18.38 -27.92 5.82
CA GLU A 161 18.42 -29.39 5.75
C GLU A 161 17.31 -29.95 4.86
N GLN A 162 16.12 -29.35 4.93
CA GLN A 162 14.98 -29.71 4.09
C GLN A 162 15.19 -29.33 2.61
N LEU A 163 15.87 -28.23 2.31
CA LEU A 163 16.23 -27.87 0.94
C LEU A 163 17.32 -28.80 0.39
N ASP A 164 18.35 -29.09 1.19
CA ASP A 164 19.45 -29.99 0.80
C ASP A 164 18.93 -31.39 0.47
N MET A 165 18.08 -31.95 1.34
CA MET A 165 17.41 -33.22 1.10
C MET A 165 16.61 -33.23 -0.22
N ARG A 166 15.94 -32.13 -0.57
CA ARG A 166 15.18 -32.02 -1.84
C ARG A 166 16.11 -31.94 -3.04
N CYS A 167 17.24 -31.24 -2.93
CA CYS A 167 18.26 -31.18 -3.97
C CYS A 167 18.85 -32.57 -4.25
N GLU A 168 19.16 -33.34 -3.21
CA GLU A 168 19.64 -34.72 -3.34
C GLU A 168 18.59 -35.63 -4.00
N GLN A 169 17.34 -35.55 -3.57
CA GLN A 169 16.22 -36.28 -4.18
C GLN A 169 16.01 -35.89 -5.64
N ALA A 170 16.09 -34.61 -5.98
CA ALA A 170 15.96 -34.13 -7.34
C ALA A 170 17.10 -34.61 -8.26
N ALA A 171 18.33 -34.70 -7.74
CA ALA A 171 19.46 -35.26 -8.46
C ALA A 171 19.24 -36.75 -8.81
N MET A 172 18.50 -37.47 -7.96
CA MET A 172 18.03 -38.84 -8.22
C MET A 172 16.74 -38.91 -9.07
N GLY A 173 16.22 -37.77 -9.54
CA GLY A 173 14.99 -37.69 -10.34
C GLY A 173 13.69 -37.83 -9.54
N ALA A 174 13.75 -37.87 -8.21
CA ALA A 174 12.57 -37.93 -7.36
C ALA A 174 11.93 -36.54 -7.23
N SER A 175 10.60 -36.48 -7.26
CA SER A 175 9.79 -35.26 -7.05
C SER A 175 8.90 -35.42 -5.81
N GLY A 176 8.34 -34.32 -5.29
CA GLY A 176 7.54 -34.38 -4.08
C GLY A 176 6.42 -33.33 -4.02
N PHE A 177 5.82 -33.18 -2.84
CA PHE A 177 4.73 -32.22 -2.65
C PHE A 177 5.25 -30.78 -2.77
N ASN A 178 4.67 -30.01 -3.71
CA ASN A 178 4.99 -28.60 -3.99
C ASN A 178 6.41 -28.35 -4.56
N TRP A 179 7.05 -29.38 -5.13
CA TRP A 179 8.31 -29.25 -5.87
C TRP A 179 8.53 -30.39 -6.88
N THR A 180 9.26 -30.12 -7.96
CA THR A 180 9.55 -31.08 -9.05
C THR A 180 11.05 -31.19 -9.30
N ALA A 181 11.51 -32.35 -9.76
CA ALA A 181 12.87 -32.54 -10.26
C ALA A 181 12.94 -32.16 -11.73
N GLU A 182 13.72 -31.15 -12.06
CA GLU A 182 13.94 -30.69 -13.42
C GLU A 182 15.45 -30.61 -13.70
N ASN A 183 15.94 -31.40 -14.63
CA ASN A 183 17.38 -31.46 -14.99
C ASN A 183 18.31 -31.66 -13.77
N GLY A 184 17.89 -32.52 -12.82
CA GLY A 184 18.63 -32.78 -11.58
C GLY A 184 18.55 -31.65 -10.55
N ARG A 185 17.68 -30.65 -10.73
CA ARG A 185 17.47 -29.53 -9.80
C ARG A 185 16.09 -29.62 -9.16
N ALA A 186 16.00 -29.29 -7.88
CA ALA A 186 14.72 -29.15 -7.20
C ALA A 186 14.09 -27.78 -7.55
N VAL A 187 12.93 -27.80 -8.19
CA VAL A 187 12.14 -26.61 -8.53
C VAL A 187 10.97 -26.51 -7.57
N LEU A 188 11.00 -25.52 -6.68
CA LEU A 188 9.95 -25.27 -5.69
C LEU A 188 8.89 -24.33 -6.25
N ASN A 189 7.63 -24.70 -6.07
CA ASN A 189 6.51 -23.82 -6.41
C ASN A 189 6.17 -22.93 -5.21
N SER A 190 6.79 -21.75 -5.16
CA SER A 190 6.58 -20.78 -4.07
C SER A 190 5.22 -20.09 -4.10
N CYS A 191 4.56 -20.09 -5.26
CA CYS A 191 3.22 -19.56 -5.45
C CYS A 191 2.47 -20.50 -6.39
N PRO A 192 1.90 -21.61 -5.87
CA PRO A 192 1.10 -22.48 -6.69
C PRO A 192 -0.10 -21.67 -7.15
N ARG A 193 -0.04 -21.15 -8.38
CA ARG A 193 -1.24 -20.75 -9.10
C ARG A 193 -2.07 -22.02 -9.13
N LYS A 194 -3.07 -22.09 -8.25
CA LYS A 194 -4.25 -22.88 -8.55
C LYS A 194 -4.64 -22.38 -9.94
N HIS A 195 -4.37 -23.18 -10.97
CA HIS A 195 -4.96 -22.95 -12.26
C HIS A 195 -6.45 -22.78 -11.96
N LEU A 196 -6.96 -21.56 -12.12
CA LEU A 196 -8.38 -21.35 -12.30
C LEU A 196 -8.66 -22.17 -13.55
N ALA A 197 -9.14 -23.40 -13.33
CA ALA A 197 -9.66 -24.22 -14.40
C ALA A 197 -10.71 -23.36 -15.10
N SER A 198 -10.43 -23.05 -16.36
CA SER A 198 -11.36 -22.48 -17.32
C SER A 198 -12.60 -23.35 -17.44
#